data_AF-A0AAU5M2J2-F1
#
_entry.id   AF-A0AAU5M2J2-F1
#
_cell.length_a   1.000
_cell.length_b   1.000
_cell.length_c   1.000
_cell.angle_alpha   90.00
_cell.angle_beta   90.00
_cell.angle_gamma   90.00
#
_symmetry.space_group_name_H-M   'P 1'
#
loop_
_entity.id
_entity.type
_entity.pdbx_description
1 polymer ?
#
loop_
_entity_poly.entity_id
_entity_poly.type
_entity_poly.pdbx_seq_one_letter_code
_entity_poly.pdbx_strand_id
1 'polypeptide(L)'
;MSEADLPEFDRAQLRAIEILRGGGAVVVTNPSPMTYGVVARDARAVNLLKGRPADQPVGISVHTAAAHDQLFRFLDLGTDTLATVDFALAERITVLAPIRSDPAMPEWLAPAIQDGWVVFFDGVWGPLASLWLTFPFLYGSSANRTGEAPASSASEARAQFPADTFIIDADHLRTPTAVHGASTMIRVDSDGRLALHRPGIQDQVAGGPDVLLDRLREFQSTIGRVDGQTRTPIGNTYLSTEVTGRQLVPGTRLRLEFARVPNQNDEGPRVYDVLRIYTGCNRLGAVVVAGELLADDRLWIDGFGSTAKGCEPAREAQDEWLKEFLMSRPTWHVDGDELTLTSAGTTIRLLDRKLAEPDFPLDGIRWNVLTTITNADARHHRYRAEQAWISFDGDRLTGWTGCNELSGTFTRTNTELIFSDVAPTGRICTGETAEVETAILNTLRTTASYTIDHNRLTLINPAGIGLDLKAVS
;
A
#
# COMPACT_ATOMS: atom_id res chain seq x y z
N MET A 1 -14.45 -5.33 -24.63
CA MET A 1 -13.58 -4.32 -25.25
C MET A 1 -12.26 -4.99 -25.55
N SER A 2 -11.78 -4.87 -26.78
CA SER A 2 -10.44 -5.34 -27.13
C SER A 2 -9.40 -4.36 -26.60
N GLU A 3 -8.14 -4.78 -26.46
CA GLU A 3 -7.04 -3.89 -26.06
C GLU A 3 -6.89 -2.68 -27.00
N ALA A 4 -7.28 -2.83 -28.27
CA ALA A 4 -7.29 -1.75 -29.26
C ALA A 4 -8.30 -0.63 -28.94
N ASP A 5 -9.33 -0.91 -28.15
CA ASP A 5 -10.40 0.05 -27.81
C ASP A 5 -10.05 0.91 -26.58
N LEU A 6 -8.96 0.62 -25.88
CA LEU A 6 -8.52 1.37 -24.70
C LEU A 6 -7.88 2.71 -25.09
N PRO A 7 -7.98 3.76 -24.26
CA PRO A 7 -7.20 4.99 -24.43
C PRO A 7 -5.71 4.72 -24.62
N GLU A 8 -5.03 5.56 -25.40
CA GLU A 8 -3.60 5.38 -25.72
C GLU A 8 -2.72 5.26 -24.48
N PHE A 9 -2.99 6.06 -23.46
CA PHE A 9 -2.28 6.06 -22.20
C PHE A 9 -2.43 4.73 -21.43
N ASP A 10 -3.64 4.16 -21.43
CA ASP A 10 -3.91 2.87 -20.77
C ASP A 10 -3.23 1.71 -21.53
N ARG A 11 -3.25 1.75 -22.87
CA ARG A 11 -2.47 0.80 -23.70
C ARG A 11 -0.97 0.92 -23.45
N ALA A 12 -0.47 2.13 -23.21
CA ALA A 12 0.95 2.33 -22.90
C ALA A 12 1.32 1.68 -21.56
N GLN A 13 0.49 1.81 -20.54
CA GLN A 13 0.68 1.11 -19.26
C GLN A 13 0.65 -0.41 -19.43
N LEU A 14 -0.34 -0.94 -20.15
CA LEU A 14 -0.42 -2.37 -20.47
C LEU A 14 0.85 -2.89 -21.14
N ARG A 15 1.31 -2.18 -22.18
CA ARG A 15 2.52 -2.56 -22.91
C ARG A 15 3.76 -2.53 -22.02
N ALA A 16 3.88 -1.52 -21.17
CA ALA A 16 4.98 -1.46 -20.20
C ALA A 16 4.94 -2.63 -19.22
N ILE A 17 3.75 -3.02 -18.75
CA ILE A 17 3.60 -4.18 -17.85
C ILE A 17 4.02 -5.47 -18.55
N GLU A 18 3.68 -5.67 -19.83
CA GLU A 18 4.17 -6.81 -20.60
C GLU A 18 5.70 -6.85 -20.69
N ILE A 19 6.33 -5.70 -20.96
CA ILE A 19 7.79 -5.58 -21.01
C ILE A 19 8.39 -5.94 -19.65
N LEU A 20 7.85 -5.39 -18.57
CA LEU A 20 8.29 -5.65 -17.20
C LEU A 20 8.17 -7.13 -16.84
N ARG A 21 7.06 -7.79 -17.21
CA ARG A 21 6.86 -9.24 -17.03
C ARG A 21 7.84 -10.08 -17.84
N GLY A 22 8.22 -9.61 -19.02
CA GLY A 22 9.25 -10.22 -19.86
C GLY A 22 10.67 -10.01 -19.34
N GLY A 23 10.87 -9.38 -18.17
CA GLY A 23 12.18 -9.07 -17.61
C GLY A 23 12.85 -7.84 -18.22
N GLY A 24 12.11 -7.06 -19.01
CA GLY A 24 12.58 -5.79 -19.56
C GLY A 24 12.49 -4.64 -18.55
N ALA A 25 13.08 -3.51 -18.93
CA ALA A 25 12.98 -2.24 -18.21
C ALA A 25 12.22 -1.22 -19.07
N VAL A 26 11.50 -0.31 -18.40
CA VAL A 26 10.75 0.77 -19.05
C VAL A 26 11.11 2.10 -18.42
N VAL A 27 10.98 3.17 -19.21
CA VAL A 27 11.09 4.54 -18.71
C VAL A 27 9.69 5.06 -18.41
N VAL A 28 9.47 5.54 -17.19
CA VAL A 28 8.17 6.03 -16.71
C VAL A 28 8.24 7.50 -16.32
N THR A 29 7.13 8.20 -16.57
CA THR A 29 6.92 9.55 -16.07
C THR A 29 6.65 9.52 -14.57
N ASN A 30 7.28 10.43 -13.81
CA ASN A 30 6.99 10.68 -12.40
C ASN A 30 6.20 12.00 -12.23
N PRO A 31 5.50 12.24 -11.10
CA PRO A 31 4.80 13.50 -10.85
C PRO A 31 5.77 14.69 -10.81
N SER A 32 5.29 15.90 -11.11
CA SER A 32 6.04 17.10 -10.74
C SER A 32 6.28 17.15 -9.22
N PRO A 33 7.47 17.54 -8.74
CA PRO A 33 8.62 18.06 -9.49
C PRO A 33 9.69 17.01 -9.81
N MET A 34 9.36 15.71 -9.85
CA MET A 34 10.33 14.65 -10.13
C MET A 34 10.66 14.53 -11.62
N THR A 35 11.91 14.16 -11.93
CA THR A 35 12.35 13.69 -13.26
C THR A 35 11.81 12.30 -13.58
N TYR A 36 11.91 11.86 -14.84
CA TYR A 36 11.57 10.50 -15.27
C TYR A 36 12.37 9.43 -14.50
N GLY A 37 11.82 8.22 -14.45
CA GLY A 37 12.44 7.05 -13.83
C GLY A 37 12.61 5.89 -14.80
N VAL A 38 13.61 5.04 -14.58
CA VAL A 38 13.73 3.70 -15.17
C VAL A 38 13.28 2.69 -14.12
N VAL A 39 12.39 1.77 -14.50
CA VAL A 39 11.87 0.74 -13.59
C VAL A 39 11.91 -0.64 -14.24
N ALA A 40 12.12 -1.68 -13.42
CA ALA A 40 12.08 -3.08 -13.84
C ALA A 40 11.71 -4.03 -12.70
N ARG A 41 11.26 -5.25 -13.05
CA ARG A 41 11.14 -6.38 -12.10
C ARG A 41 12.49 -6.99 -11.73
N ASP A 42 13.51 -6.78 -12.57
CA ASP A 42 14.87 -7.26 -12.38
C ASP A 42 15.83 -6.07 -12.33
N ALA A 43 16.57 -5.93 -11.22
CA ALA A 43 17.58 -4.91 -11.03
C ALA A 43 18.63 -4.88 -12.16
N ARG A 44 18.97 -6.05 -12.72
CA ARG A 44 19.88 -6.17 -13.87
C ARG A 44 19.34 -5.42 -15.09
N ALA A 45 18.04 -5.49 -15.37
CA ALA A 45 17.44 -4.81 -16.51
C ALA A 45 17.53 -3.28 -16.38
N VAL A 46 17.33 -2.74 -15.16
CA VAL A 46 17.56 -1.31 -14.88
C VAL A 46 19.01 -0.93 -15.19
N ASN A 47 19.96 -1.73 -14.72
CA ASN A 47 21.38 -1.46 -14.89
C ASN A 47 21.83 -1.47 -16.35
N LEU A 48 21.41 -2.51 -17.10
CA LEU A 48 21.73 -2.64 -18.52
C LEU A 48 21.16 -1.47 -19.34
N LEU A 49 19.90 -1.09 -19.09
CA LEU A 49 19.28 0.04 -19.79
C LEU A 49 20.00 1.36 -19.50
N LYS A 50 20.43 1.58 -18.26
CA LYS A 50 21.20 2.76 -17.85
C LYS A 50 22.65 2.76 -18.34
N GLY A 51 23.16 1.64 -18.84
CA GLY A 51 24.56 1.50 -19.25
C GLY A 51 25.52 1.53 -18.06
N ARG A 52 25.18 0.80 -16.99
CA ARG A 52 26.03 0.63 -15.79
C ARG A 52 26.19 -0.87 -15.45
N PRO A 53 27.14 -1.25 -14.57
CA PRO A 53 27.39 -2.65 -14.22
C PRO A 53 26.12 -3.38 -13.81
N ALA A 54 25.94 -4.61 -14.31
CA ALA A 54 24.71 -5.37 -14.16
C ALA A 54 24.38 -5.73 -12.70
N ASP A 55 25.40 -5.84 -11.86
CA ASP A 55 25.38 -6.17 -10.43
C ASP A 55 25.36 -4.93 -9.52
N GLN A 56 25.32 -3.72 -10.09
CA GLN A 56 25.23 -2.50 -9.29
C GLN A 56 23.92 -2.47 -8.50
N PRO A 57 23.94 -2.15 -7.19
CA PRO A 57 22.72 -2.04 -6.40
C PRO A 57 21.70 -1.04 -6.97
N VAL A 58 20.42 -1.38 -6.86
CA VAL A 58 19.31 -0.60 -7.43
C VAL A 58 18.26 -0.37 -6.36
N GLY A 59 17.84 0.88 -6.18
CA GLY A 59 16.80 1.20 -5.22
C GLY A 59 15.50 0.48 -5.52
N ILE A 60 14.70 0.25 -4.50
CA ILE A 60 13.42 -0.47 -4.62
C ILE A 60 12.24 0.42 -4.21
N SER A 61 11.12 0.26 -4.91
CA SER A 61 9.83 0.83 -4.56
C SER A 61 8.87 -0.31 -4.23
N VAL A 62 8.22 -0.26 -3.07
CA VAL A 62 7.27 -1.28 -2.57
C VAL A 62 5.84 -0.71 -2.62
N HIS A 63 4.89 -1.47 -3.14
CA HIS A 63 3.55 -0.96 -3.47
C HIS A 63 2.41 -1.69 -2.77
N THR A 64 2.66 -2.91 -2.27
CA THR A 64 1.68 -3.67 -1.48
C THR A 64 1.98 -3.55 -0.01
N ALA A 65 0.94 -3.57 0.84
CA ALA A 65 1.11 -3.57 2.29
C ALA A 65 2.02 -4.72 2.76
N ALA A 66 1.87 -5.92 2.17
CA ALA A 66 2.71 -7.07 2.50
C ALA A 66 4.20 -6.85 2.17
N ALA A 67 4.52 -6.27 0.99
CA ALA A 67 5.90 -5.98 0.62
C ALA A 67 6.50 -4.86 1.48
N HIS A 68 5.69 -3.86 1.82
CA HIS A 68 6.06 -2.78 2.74
C HIS A 68 6.37 -3.32 4.14
N ASP A 69 5.46 -4.12 4.73
CA ASP A 69 5.65 -4.77 6.03
C ASP A 69 6.92 -5.64 6.04
N GLN A 70 7.18 -6.38 4.95
CA GLN A 70 8.38 -7.19 4.81
C GLN A 70 9.65 -6.33 4.85
N LEU A 71 9.73 -5.26 4.06
CA LEU A 71 10.88 -4.34 4.08
C LEU A 71 11.07 -3.73 5.49
N PHE A 72 10.00 -3.17 6.06
CA PHE A 72 10.05 -2.43 7.32
C PHE A 72 10.41 -3.32 8.51
N ARG A 73 10.02 -4.59 8.48
CA ARG A 73 10.42 -5.59 9.48
C ARG A 73 11.94 -5.78 9.58
N PHE A 74 12.68 -5.63 8.48
CA PHE A 74 14.13 -5.84 8.48
C PHE A 74 14.94 -4.56 8.68
N LEU A 75 14.32 -3.38 8.60
CA LEU A 75 15.02 -2.11 8.86
C LEU A 75 15.51 -2.02 10.30
N ASP A 76 16.78 -1.65 10.48
CA ASP A 76 17.39 -1.49 11.80
C ASP A 76 17.05 -0.14 12.45
N LEU A 77 15.76 0.10 12.61
CA LEU A 77 15.20 1.37 13.06
C LEU A 77 14.13 1.15 14.15
N GLY A 78 14.02 2.10 15.07
CA GLY A 78 12.92 2.16 16.04
C GLY A 78 11.61 2.63 15.39
N THR A 79 10.48 2.34 16.03
CA THR A 79 9.11 2.63 15.52
C THR A 79 8.92 4.09 15.12
N ASP A 80 9.41 5.04 15.91
CA ASP A 80 9.29 6.47 15.60
C ASP A 80 10.05 6.86 14.33
N THR A 81 11.19 6.21 14.12
CA THR A 81 11.99 6.45 12.93
C THR A 81 11.34 5.80 11.71
N LEU A 82 10.71 4.63 11.85
CA LEU A 82 9.95 3.99 10.76
C LEU A 82 8.79 4.88 10.28
N ALA A 83 8.05 5.51 11.19
CA ALA A 83 7.01 6.46 10.80
C ALA A 83 7.58 7.71 10.09
N THR A 84 8.76 8.19 10.50
CA THR A 84 9.47 9.28 9.80
C THR A 84 9.89 8.86 8.39
N VAL A 85 10.31 7.61 8.22
CA VAL A 85 10.64 7.03 6.92
C VAL A 85 9.41 7.00 6.01
N ASP A 86 8.25 6.53 6.50
CA ASP A 86 7.01 6.55 5.72
C ASP A 86 6.61 7.96 5.28
N PHE A 87 6.76 8.94 6.17
CA PHE A 87 6.53 10.33 5.85
C PHE A 87 7.48 10.84 4.76
N ALA A 88 8.77 10.51 4.85
CA ALA A 88 9.74 10.86 3.82
C ALA A 88 9.39 10.24 2.46
N LEU A 89 8.96 8.98 2.43
CA LEU A 89 8.52 8.31 1.21
C LEU A 89 7.30 8.99 0.57
N ALA A 90 6.31 9.37 1.38
CA ALA A 90 5.12 10.09 0.90
C ALA A 90 5.48 11.44 0.25
N GLU A 91 6.54 12.10 0.74
CA GLU A 91 7.11 13.33 0.16
C GLU A 91 8.06 13.05 -1.03
N ARG A 92 8.12 11.80 -1.51
CA ARG A 92 8.97 11.33 -2.61
C ARG A 92 10.46 11.47 -2.35
N ILE A 93 10.85 11.52 -1.08
CA ILE A 93 12.25 11.50 -0.65
C ILE A 93 12.73 10.05 -0.72
N THR A 94 13.91 9.83 -1.28
CA THR A 94 14.55 8.51 -1.27
C THR A 94 15.24 8.29 0.07
N VAL A 95 15.10 7.10 0.63
CA VAL A 95 15.65 6.76 1.94
C VAL A 95 16.76 5.73 1.79
N LEU A 96 17.89 5.99 2.44
CA LEU A 96 18.98 5.06 2.69
C LEU A 96 18.96 4.71 4.19
N ALA A 97 18.66 3.45 4.53
CA ALA A 97 18.52 3.01 5.92
C ALA A 97 19.31 1.71 6.18
N PRO A 98 19.74 1.47 7.44
CA PRO A 98 20.36 0.21 7.81
C PRO A 98 19.35 -0.92 7.76
N ILE A 99 19.80 -2.11 7.34
CA ILE A 99 18.99 -3.32 7.27
C ILE A 99 19.67 -4.46 8.04
N ARG A 100 18.90 -5.16 8.87
CA ARG A 100 19.37 -6.31 9.62
C ARG A 100 19.57 -7.49 8.69
N SER A 101 20.68 -8.19 8.84
CA SER A 101 20.88 -9.48 8.17
C SER A 101 20.06 -10.55 8.87
N ASP A 102 19.17 -11.20 8.13
CA ASP A 102 18.29 -12.26 8.63
C ASP A 102 18.11 -13.34 7.55
N PRO A 103 18.28 -14.64 7.86
CA PRO A 103 18.04 -15.73 6.92
C PRO A 103 16.61 -15.81 6.34
N ALA A 104 15.62 -15.22 7.03
CA ALA A 104 14.24 -15.14 6.57
C ALA A 104 13.96 -13.94 5.66
N MET A 105 14.97 -13.12 5.36
CA MET A 105 14.83 -11.97 4.49
C MET A 105 14.45 -12.39 3.07
N PRO A 106 13.42 -11.77 2.45
CA PRO A 106 13.05 -12.07 1.09
C PRO A 106 14.18 -11.82 0.10
N GLU A 107 14.40 -12.77 -0.82
CA GLU A 107 15.45 -12.68 -1.86
C GLU A 107 15.32 -11.42 -2.73
N TRP A 108 14.10 -10.93 -2.92
CA TRP A 108 13.83 -9.73 -3.70
C TRP A 108 14.38 -8.43 -3.07
N LEU A 109 14.79 -8.42 -1.80
CA LEU A 109 15.43 -7.24 -1.22
C LEU A 109 16.91 -7.15 -1.60
N ALA A 110 17.56 -8.27 -1.88
CA ALA A 110 19.02 -8.34 -2.01
C ALA A 110 19.61 -7.35 -3.03
N PRO A 111 19.02 -7.12 -4.22
CA PRO A 111 19.59 -6.17 -5.18
C PRO A 111 19.52 -4.70 -4.76
N ALA A 112 18.72 -4.37 -3.74
CA ALA A 112 18.63 -3.03 -3.16
C ALA A 112 19.57 -2.82 -1.97
N ILE A 113 20.28 -3.87 -1.54
CA ILE A 113 21.15 -3.85 -0.37
C ILE A 113 22.61 -3.73 -0.78
N GLN A 114 23.33 -2.83 -0.12
CA GLN A 114 24.77 -2.69 -0.22
C GLN A 114 25.37 -2.41 1.16
N ASP A 115 26.37 -3.19 1.58
CA ASP A 115 27.13 -2.96 2.81
C ASP A 115 26.26 -2.81 4.08
N GLY A 116 25.14 -3.54 4.15
CA GLY A 116 24.19 -3.47 5.28
C GLY A 116 23.20 -2.30 5.22
N TRP A 117 23.11 -1.63 4.07
CA TRP A 117 22.18 -0.54 3.83
C TRP A 117 21.25 -0.86 2.67
N VAL A 118 19.98 -0.45 2.78
CA VAL A 118 18.99 -0.57 1.72
C VAL A 118 18.58 0.81 1.21
N VAL A 119 18.42 0.94 -0.11
CA VAL A 119 17.87 2.15 -0.74
C VAL A 119 16.45 1.87 -1.21
N PHE A 120 15.50 2.70 -0.78
CA PHE A 120 14.11 2.59 -1.20
C PHE A 120 13.43 3.94 -1.36
N PHE A 121 12.39 3.98 -2.19
CA PHE A 121 11.65 5.18 -2.57
C PHE A 121 10.18 4.84 -2.87
N ASP A 122 9.31 5.84 -2.96
CA ASP A 122 7.94 5.67 -3.46
C ASP A 122 7.85 6.13 -4.92
N GLY A 123 7.69 5.15 -5.83
CA GLY A 123 7.48 5.38 -7.25
C GLY A 123 6.02 5.56 -7.65
N VAL A 124 5.06 5.20 -6.79
CA VAL A 124 3.64 5.12 -7.17
C VAL A 124 3.13 6.50 -7.60
N TRP A 125 2.54 6.60 -8.79
CA TRP A 125 1.88 7.82 -9.23
C TRP A 125 0.47 7.49 -9.69
N GLY A 126 -0.53 8.21 -9.17
CA GLY A 126 -1.95 7.92 -9.40
C GLY A 126 -2.33 7.67 -10.87
N PRO A 127 -1.91 8.51 -11.83
CA PRO A 127 -2.14 8.26 -13.25
C PRO A 127 -1.52 6.97 -13.78
N LEU A 128 -0.42 6.50 -13.20
CA LEU A 128 0.25 5.24 -13.55
C LEU A 128 -0.03 4.11 -12.56
N ALA A 129 -1.13 4.20 -11.80
CA ALA A 129 -1.46 3.21 -10.76
C ALA A 129 -1.58 1.79 -11.34
N SER A 130 -2.14 1.62 -12.55
CA SER A 130 -2.24 0.31 -13.19
C SER A 130 -0.86 -0.34 -13.36
N LEU A 131 0.17 0.40 -13.77
CA LEU A 131 1.52 -0.13 -13.85
C LEU A 131 2.13 -0.40 -12.48
N TRP A 132 2.08 0.59 -11.58
CA TRP A 132 2.78 0.51 -10.30
C TRP A 132 2.18 -0.53 -9.37
N LEU A 133 0.86 -0.53 -9.21
CA LEU A 133 0.13 -1.43 -8.30
C LEU A 133 -0.01 -2.86 -8.84
N THR A 134 0.31 -3.10 -10.13
CA THR A 134 0.39 -4.46 -10.66
C THR A 134 1.48 -5.27 -9.97
N PHE A 135 2.59 -4.63 -9.62
CA PHE A 135 3.75 -5.31 -9.05
C PHE A 135 3.86 -5.00 -7.55
N PRO A 136 4.16 -6.01 -6.71
CA PRO A 136 4.33 -5.79 -5.26
C PRO A 136 5.47 -4.83 -4.95
N PHE A 137 6.49 -4.82 -5.82
CA PHE A 137 7.62 -3.91 -5.80
C PHE A 137 8.20 -3.79 -7.22
N LEU A 138 8.97 -2.73 -7.47
CA LEU A 138 9.81 -2.56 -8.66
C LEU A 138 11.16 -1.99 -8.26
N TYR A 139 12.23 -2.42 -8.95
CA TYR A 139 13.52 -1.74 -8.86
C TYR A 139 13.49 -0.50 -9.73
N GLY A 140 14.16 0.56 -9.30
CA GLY A 140 14.25 1.75 -10.12
C GLY A 140 15.37 2.72 -9.79
N SER A 141 15.53 3.66 -10.70
CA SER A 141 16.50 4.75 -10.64
C SER A 141 15.98 5.92 -11.47
N SER A 142 16.54 7.11 -11.28
CA SER A 142 16.34 8.23 -12.22
C SER A 142 16.64 7.81 -13.67
N ALA A 143 15.89 8.36 -14.63
CA ALA A 143 16.05 8.09 -16.05
C ALA A 143 17.19 8.92 -16.63
N ASN A 144 18.40 8.37 -16.58
CA ASN A 144 19.57 8.90 -17.26
C ASN A 144 20.56 7.80 -17.64
N ARG A 145 21.36 8.03 -18.66
CA ARG A 145 22.62 7.28 -18.85
C ARG A 145 23.63 7.68 -17.78
N THR A 146 24.54 6.76 -17.45
CA THR A 146 25.62 7.02 -16.50
C THR A 146 26.42 8.27 -16.90
N GLY A 147 26.46 9.28 -16.03
CA GLY A 147 27.16 10.55 -16.26
C GLY A 147 26.29 11.68 -16.81
N GLU A 148 25.06 11.40 -17.23
CA GLU A 148 24.12 12.40 -17.74
C GLU A 148 23.14 12.88 -16.66
N ALA A 149 22.53 14.05 -16.87
CA ALA A 149 21.46 14.54 -16.01
C ALA A 149 20.16 13.73 -16.22
N PRO A 150 19.42 13.40 -15.15
CA PRO A 150 18.07 12.82 -15.23
C PRO A 150 17.14 13.57 -16.18
N ALA A 151 16.51 12.84 -17.09
CA ALA A 151 15.58 13.39 -18.06
C ALA A 151 14.37 14.04 -17.36
N SER A 152 14.17 15.33 -17.64
CA SER A 152 13.05 16.13 -17.14
C SER A 152 11.79 15.96 -18.00
N SER A 153 11.94 15.57 -19.27
CA SER A 153 10.86 15.41 -20.24
C SER A 153 10.97 14.11 -21.04
N ALA A 154 9.90 13.72 -21.73
CA ALA A 154 9.91 12.55 -22.61
C ALA A 154 10.87 12.74 -23.80
N SER A 155 11.03 13.96 -24.30
CA SER A 155 11.96 14.25 -25.40
C SER A 155 13.42 14.04 -24.98
N GLU A 156 13.79 14.49 -23.76
CA GLU A 156 15.11 14.21 -23.18
C GLU A 156 15.31 12.70 -22.96
N ALA A 157 14.31 12.01 -22.41
CA ALA A 157 14.41 10.57 -22.21
C ALA A 157 14.62 9.82 -23.53
N ARG A 158 13.88 10.17 -24.59
CA ARG A 158 14.06 9.60 -25.95
C ARG A 158 15.45 9.87 -26.54
N ALA A 159 16.08 10.99 -26.18
CA ALA A 159 17.43 11.34 -26.65
C ALA A 159 18.53 10.54 -25.92
N GLN A 160 18.32 10.20 -24.65
CA GLN A 160 19.33 9.52 -23.82
C GLN A 160 19.30 7.97 -23.95
N PHE A 161 18.13 7.38 -24.20
CA PHE A 161 17.95 5.93 -24.22
C PHE A 161 17.89 5.35 -25.65
N PRO A 162 18.22 4.04 -25.83
CA PRO A 162 18.07 3.36 -27.12
C PRO A 162 16.67 3.54 -27.74
N ALA A 163 16.59 3.62 -29.06
CA ALA A 163 15.35 3.96 -29.79
C ALA A 163 14.20 2.96 -29.58
N ASP A 164 14.51 1.72 -29.20
CA ASP A 164 13.56 0.65 -28.87
C ASP A 164 13.12 0.66 -27.40
N THR A 165 13.67 1.56 -26.58
CA THR A 165 13.28 1.71 -25.17
C THR A 165 11.84 2.19 -25.10
N PHE A 166 11.01 1.46 -24.37
CA PHE A 166 9.63 1.87 -24.15
C PHE A 166 9.56 2.97 -23.10
N ILE A 167 8.94 4.10 -23.47
CA ILE A 167 8.81 5.29 -22.64
C ILE A 167 7.32 5.63 -22.51
N ILE A 168 6.80 5.64 -21.28
CA ILE A 168 5.47 6.15 -21.00
C ILE A 168 5.58 7.68 -20.87
N ASP A 169 5.15 8.38 -21.93
CA ASP A 169 5.12 9.84 -22.00
C ASP A 169 3.82 10.37 -21.40
N ALA A 170 3.94 11.06 -20.27
CA ALA A 170 2.82 11.68 -19.57
C ALA A 170 3.13 13.14 -19.18
N ASP A 171 3.96 13.84 -19.97
CA ASP A 171 4.33 15.23 -19.68
C ASP A 171 3.11 16.16 -19.60
N HIS A 172 2.05 15.86 -20.35
CA HIS A 172 0.78 16.60 -20.31
C HIS A 172 0.04 16.54 -18.96
N LEU A 173 0.36 15.58 -18.08
CA LEU A 173 -0.20 15.46 -16.74
C LEU A 173 0.67 16.12 -15.66
N ARG A 174 1.82 16.68 -16.04
CA ARG A 174 2.77 17.34 -15.14
C ARG A 174 2.57 18.85 -15.15
N THR A 175 2.93 19.50 -14.04
CA THR A 175 2.95 20.97 -13.94
C THR A 175 3.97 21.55 -14.93
N PRO A 176 3.54 22.29 -15.97
CA PRO A 176 4.45 22.71 -17.06
C PRO A 176 5.54 23.69 -16.63
N THR A 177 5.29 24.48 -15.58
CA THR A 177 6.20 25.51 -15.06
C THR A 177 7.09 25.02 -13.92
N ALA A 178 6.93 23.75 -13.49
CA ALA A 178 7.75 23.21 -12.41
C ALA A 178 9.18 22.99 -12.90
N VAL A 179 10.14 23.29 -12.01
CA VAL A 179 11.51 22.78 -12.16
C VAL A 179 11.48 21.32 -11.80
N HIS A 180 12.16 20.49 -12.59
CA HIS A 180 12.23 19.04 -12.34
C HIS A 180 13.62 18.59 -11.93
N GLY A 181 13.68 17.69 -10.95
CA GLY A 181 14.95 17.13 -10.47
C GLY A 181 14.81 15.70 -9.95
N ALA A 182 15.95 15.07 -9.71
CA ALA A 182 16.00 13.78 -9.04
C ALA A 182 15.57 13.90 -7.58
N SER A 183 15.17 12.79 -6.97
CA SER A 183 14.86 12.76 -5.55
C SER A 183 16.06 13.15 -4.71
N THR A 184 15.76 13.97 -3.70
CA THR A 184 16.61 14.14 -2.53
C THR A 184 16.70 12.79 -1.83
N MET A 185 17.92 12.42 -1.46
CA MET A 185 18.16 11.20 -0.70
C MET A 185 18.59 11.56 0.70
N ILE A 186 17.89 11.03 1.70
CA ILE A 186 18.27 11.12 3.10
C ILE A 186 18.87 9.79 3.56
N ARG A 187 19.81 9.88 4.48
CA ARG A 187 20.31 8.77 5.27
C ARG A 187 19.65 8.81 6.64
N VAL A 188 19.21 7.65 7.09
CA VAL A 188 18.65 7.44 8.43
C VAL A 188 19.56 6.45 9.14
N ASP A 189 20.25 6.88 10.19
CA ASP A 189 21.09 5.99 11.00
C ASP A 189 20.23 5.15 11.97
N SER A 190 20.80 4.07 12.52
CA SER A 190 20.11 3.14 13.44
C SER A 190 19.61 3.80 14.73
N ASP A 191 20.24 4.91 15.13
CA ASP A 191 19.83 5.75 16.25
C ASP A 191 18.71 6.74 15.90
N GLY A 192 18.20 6.70 14.66
CA GLY A 192 17.16 7.58 14.14
C GLY A 192 17.68 8.91 13.59
N ARG A 193 19.00 9.17 13.60
CA ARG A 193 19.53 10.44 13.11
C ARG A 193 19.35 10.59 11.60
N LEU A 194 18.81 11.73 11.20
CA LEU A 194 18.58 12.10 9.80
C LEU A 194 19.70 13.00 9.27
N ALA A 195 20.25 12.62 8.12
CA ALA A 195 21.26 13.39 7.40
C ALA A 195 20.97 13.42 5.89
N LEU A 196 21.39 14.49 5.22
CA LEU A 196 21.38 14.52 3.75
C LEU A 196 22.42 13.54 3.22
N HIS A 197 21.98 12.63 2.33
CA HIS A 197 22.89 11.76 1.59
C HIS A 197 23.19 12.32 0.20
N ARG A 198 22.16 12.83 -0.48
CA ARG A 198 22.29 13.46 -1.80
C ARG A 198 21.25 14.58 -1.97
N PRO A 199 21.64 15.79 -2.42
CA PRO A 199 20.68 16.85 -2.74
C PRO A 199 19.78 16.44 -3.92
N GLY A 200 18.60 17.04 -4.00
CA GLY A 200 17.63 16.72 -5.04
C GLY A 200 16.60 17.82 -5.24
N ILE A 201 15.38 17.46 -5.61
CA ILE A 201 14.35 18.46 -5.89
C ILE A 201 13.57 18.87 -4.63
N GLN A 202 13.40 17.96 -3.68
CA GLN A 202 12.67 18.23 -2.43
C GLN A 202 13.40 19.24 -1.55
N ASP A 203 14.72 19.15 -1.39
CA ASP A 203 15.48 20.14 -0.62
C ASP A 203 15.53 21.49 -1.33
N GLN A 204 15.66 21.52 -2.66
CA GLN A 204 15.54 22.76 -3.45
C GLN A 204 14.18 23.44 -3.25
N VAL A 205 13.08 22.68 -3.36
CA VAL A 205 11.72 23.18 -3.16
C VAL A 205 11.49 23.61 -1.71
N ALA A 206 12.10 22.93 -0.74
CA ALA A 206 12.04 23.31 0.67
C ALA A 206 12.83 24.58 1.00
N GLY A 207 13.70 25.06 0.10
CA GLY A 207 14.59 26.21 0.35
C GLY A 207 15.94 25.84 0.97
N GLY A 208 16.30 24.55 0.95
CA GLY A 208 17.60 24.04 1.38
C GLY A 208 17.50 22.71 2.15
N PRO A 209 18.61 21.95 2.23
CA PRO A 209 18.63 20.65 2.91
C PRO A 209 18.36 20.76 4.41
N ASP A 210 18.80 21.84 5.06
CA ASP A 210 18.56 22.04 6.48
C ASP A 210 17.07 22.24 6.77
N VAL A 211 16.36 23.01 5.95
CA VAL A 211 14.91 23.23 6.09
C VAL A 211 14.14 21.92 5.90
N LEU A 212 14.53 21.11 4.93
CA LEU A 212 13.94 19.79 4.71
C LEU A 212 14.18 18.85 5.91
N LEU A 213 15.44 18.78 6.38
CA LEU A 213 15.80 17.92 7.51
C LEU A 213 15.14 18.38 8.81
N ASP A 214 15.01 19.69 9.05
CA ASP A 214 14.32 20.23 10.21
C ASP A 214 12.82 19.90 10.18
N ARG A 215 12.18 19.94 9.01
CA ARG A 215 10.80 19.45 8.84
C ARG A 215 10.66 17.97 9.22
N LEU A 216 11.61 17.13 8.78
CA LEU A 216 11.60 15.70 9.11
C LEU A 216 11.90 15.44 10.59
N ARG A 217 12.81 16.22 11.20
CA ARG A 217 13.11 16.15 12.64
C ARG A 217 11.95 16.63 13.49
N GLU A 218 11.25 17.68 13.06
CA GLU A 218 10.03 18.16 13.71
C GLU A 218 8.97 17.05 13.69
N PHE A 219 8.77 16.41 12.53
CA PHE A 219 7.91 15.23 12.41
C PHE A 219 8.33 14.11 13.38
N GLN A 220 9.62 13.73 13.36
CA GLN A 220 10.18 12.70 14.24
C GLN A 220 9.99 13.03 15.72
N SER A 221 10.27 14.26 16.14
CA SER A 221 10.11 14.72 17.52
C SER A 221 8.66 14.72 17.99
N THR A 222 7.73 14.93 17.06
CA THR A 222 6.29 14.87 17.32
C THR A 222 5.81 13.42 17.44
N ILE A 223 6.55 12.44 16.91
CA ILE A 223 6.33 11.01 17.20
C ILE A 223 6.89 10.67 18.59
N GLY A 224 8.12 11.08 18.88
CA GLY A 224 8.82 10.80 20.15
C GLY A 224 8.28 11.53 21.39
N ARG A 225 7.11 12.19 21.29
CA ARG A 225 6.39 12.76 22.44
C ARG A 225 5.69 11.71 23.30
N VAL A 226 5.84 10.42 22.95
CA VAL A 226 5.74 9.34 23.90
C VAL A 226 7.09 8.63 23.90
N ASP A 227 7.73 8.58 25.06
CA ASP A 227 9.11 8.17 25.31
C ASP A 227 9.61 7.03 24.39
N GLY A 228 10.78 7.15 23.77
CA GLY A 228 11.29 6.30 22.66
C GLY A 228 11.52 4.81 22.96
N GLN A 229 11.03 4.32 24.11
CA GLN A 229 10.95 2.91 24.51
C GLN A 229 9.51 2.37 24.45
N THR A 230 8.50 3.26 24.52
CA THR A 230 7.08 2.90 24.59
C THR A 230 6.53 2.70 23.18
N ARG A 231 6.13 1.47 22.83
CA ARG A 231 5.42 1.21 21.58
C ARG A 231 4.10 1.98 21.57
N THR A 232 3.82 2.71 20.51
CA THR A 232 2.55 3.42 20.34
C THR A 232 1.58 2.58 19.50
N PRO A 233 0.25 2.78 19.63
CA PRO A 233 -0.71 2.13 18.77
C PRO A 233 -0.74 2.70 17.33
N ILE A 234 -0.06 3.82 17.04
CA ILE A 234 -0.04 4.46 15.71
C ILE A 234 0.53 3.50 14.66
N GLY A 235 -0.16 3.39 13.52
CA GLY A 235 0.20 2.51 12.41
C GLY A 235 -0.52 1.15 12.43
N ASN A 236 -1.20 0.82 13.53
CA ASN A 236 -1.83 -0.48 13.72
C ASN A 236 -3.36 -0.40 13.75
N THR A 237 -3.99 -1.55 13.51
CA THR A 237 -5.42 -1.76 13.72
C THR A 237 -5.60 -2.82 14.79
N TYR A 238 -6.41 -2.53 15.80
CA TYR A 238 -6.66 -3.44 16.92
C TYR A 238 -8.13 -3.86 16.97
N LEU A 239 -8.37 -5.10 17.42
CA LEU A 239 -9.70 -5.67 17.63
C LEU A 239 -9.90 -6.06 19.09
N SER A 240 -11.02 -5.63 19.70
CA SER A 240 -11.31 -5.95 21.10
C SER A 240 -11.36 -7.46 21.33
N THR A 241 -10.62 -7.95 22.30
CA THR A 241 -10.66 -9.33 22.78
C THR A 241 -11.45 -9.43 24.08
N GLU A 242 -11.43 -8.37 24.89
CA GLU A 242 -12.13 -8.31 26.17
C GLU A 242 -12.55 -6.86 26.50
N VAL A 243 -13.74 -6.71 27.10
CA VAL A 243 -14.20 -5.44 27.70
C VAL A 243 -14.72 -5.74 29.10
N THR A 244 -14.11 -5.14 30.12
CA THR A 244 -14.56 -5.23 31.51
C THR A 244 -15.29 -3.94 31.89
N GLY A 245 -16.30 -4.04 32.76
CA GLY A 245 -17.11 -2.88 33.18
C GLY A 245 -18.29 -2.56 32.25
N ARG A 246 -18.33 -3.16 31.05
CA ARG A 246 -19.46 -3.07 30.11
C ARG A 246 -19.55 -4.35 29.28
N GLN A 247 -20.77 -4.85 29.06
CA GLN A 247 -21.01 -5.91 28.09
C GLN A 247 -21.28 -5.31 26.70
N LEU A 248 -20.55 -5.78 25.68
CA LEU A 248 -20.80 -5.39 24.30
C LEU A 248 -22.09 -6.05 23.77
N VAL A 249 -22.74 -5.37 22.83
CA VAL A 249 -23.90 -5.89 22.10
C VAL A 249 -23.49 -7.20 21.41
N PRO A 250 -24.28 -8.28 21.53
CA PRO A 250 -23.96 -9.57 20.91
C PRO A 250 -23.67 -9.45 19.42
N GLY A 251 -22.63 -10.15 18.96
CA GLY A 251 -22.20 -10.13 17.55
C GLY A 251 -21.48 -8.85 17.12
N THR A 252 -21.11 -7.97 18.06
CA THR A 252 -20.25 -6.81 17.79
C THR A 252 -18.85 -7.01 18.34
N ARG A 253 -17.87 -6.36 17.72
CA ARG A 253 -16.48 -6.30 18.14
C ARG A 253 -15.97 -4.90 17.85
N LEU A 254 -15.27 -4.28 18.80
CA LEU A 254 -14.69 -2.97 18.57
C LEU A 254 -13.45 -3.10 17.69
N ARG A 255 -13.32 -2.22 16.69
CA ARG A 255 -12.10 -2.08 15.89
C ARG A 255 -11.60 -0.64 15.97
N LEU A 256 -10.34 -0.47 16.36
CA LEU A 256 -9.68 0.83 16.46
C LEU A 256 -8.48 0.83 15.52
N GLU A 257 -8.43 1.76 14.59
CA GLU A 257 -7.35 1.95 13.64
C GLU A 257 -6.71 3.30 13.90
N PHE A 258 -5.41 3.27 14.18
CA PHE A 258 -4.61 4.45 14.48
C PHE A 258 -3.67 4.70 13.31
N ALA A 259 -3.71 5.88 12.73
CA ALA A 259 -2.87 6.25 11.61
C ALA A 259 -2.32 7.66 11.77
N ARG A 260 -1.11 7.88 11.27
CA ARG A 260 -0.56 9.23 11.10
C ARG A 260 -0.57 9.55 9.61
N VAL A 261 -1.19 10.65 9.23
CA VAL A 261 -1.37 11.01 7.81
C VAL A 261 -0.91 12.44 7.55
N PRO A 262 -0.29 12.71 6.39
CA PRO A 262 0.03 14.08 5.99
C PRO A 262 -1.26 14.88 5.75
N ASN A 263 -1.22 16.17 6.08
CA ASN A 263 -2.22 17.12 5.66
C ASN A 263 -2.02 17.43 4.17
N GLN A 264 -3.06 17.22 3.38
CA GLN A 264 -3.05 17.48 1.94
C GLN A 264 -3.55 18.90 1.60
N ASN A 265 -3.94 19.69 2.60
CA ASN A 265 -4.37 21.08 2.41
C ASN A 265 -3.19 22.05 2.59
N ASP A 266 -3.26 23.18 1.90
CA ASP A 266 -2.26 24.26 1.98
C ASP A 266 -2.20 24.94 3.36
N GLU A 267 -3.28 24.83 4.15
CA GLU A 267 -3.43 25.44 5.46
C GLU A 267 -3.55 24.38 6.58
N GLY A 268 -3.13 24.76 7.79
CA GLY A 268 -3.24 23.97 9.01
C GLY A 268 -1.99 23.14 9.37
N PRO A 269 -2.07 22.34 10.45
CA PRO A 269 -1.01 21.41 10.84
C PRO A 269 -0.60 20.51 9.68
N ARG A 270 0.71 20.29 9.49
CA ARG A 270 1.21 19.50 8.35
C ARG A 270 0.86 18.02 8.43
N VAL A 271 0.52 17.52 9.61
CA VAL A 271 0.29 16.10 9.89
C VAL A 271 -0.76 15.95 10.97
N TYR A 272 -1.62 14.96 10.79
CA TYR A 272 -2.63 14.58 11.76
C TYR A 272 -2.46 13.15 12.23
N ASP A 273 -2.77 12.92 13.50
CA ASP A 273 -3.11 11.59 14.00
C ASP A 273 -4.62 11.37 13.81
N VAL A 274 -4.96 10.22 13.24
CA VAL A 274 -6.31 9.83 12.89
C VAL A 274 -6.64 8.55 13.64
N LEU A 275 -7.73 8.59 14.39
CA LEU A 275 -8.34 7.41 15.00
C LEU A 275 -9.64 7.10 14.27
N ARG A 276 -9.71 5.93 13.62
CA ARG A 276 -10.94 5.40 13.03
C ARG A 276 -11.47 4.26 13.88
N ILE A 277 -12.75 4.33 14.20
CA ILE A 277 -13.37 3.37 15.11
C ILE A 277 -14.57 2.75 14.42
N TYR A 278 -14.69 1.44 14.56
CA TYR A 278 -15.91 0.72 14.21
C TYR A 278 -16.46 0.03 15.44
N THR A 279 -17.72 0.34 15.75
CA THR A 279 -18.41 -0.06 16.98
C THR A 279 -19.44 -1.17 16.74
N GLY A 280 -19.54 -1.67 15.50
CA GLY A 280 -20.52 -2.66 15.07
C GLY A 280 -21.67 -2.10 14.23
N CYS A 281 -21.88 -0.77 14.18
CA CYS A 281 -22.85 -0.15 13.27
C CYS A 281 -22.28 1.09 12.59
N ASN A 282 -21.97 2.13 13.38
CA ASN A 282 -21.40 3.37 12.87
C ASN A 282 -19.87 3.31 12.82
N ARG A 283 -19.31 4.22 12.01
CA ARG A 283 -17.89 4.54 12.03
C ARG A 283 -17.72 5.89 12.70
N LEU A 284 -16.84 5.95 13.69
CA LEU A 284 -16.42 7.19 14.32
C LEU A 284 -15.02 7.55 13.81
N GLY A 285 -14.74 8.84 13.71
CA GLY A 285 -13.43 9.35 13.32
C GLY A 285 -13.04 10.53 14.18
N ALA A 286 -11.82 10.52 14.70
CA ALA A 286 -11.17 11.68 15.31
C ALA A 286 -9.91 12.01 14.51
N VAL A 287 -9.67 13.31 14.35
CA VAL A 287 -8.48 13.86 13.69
C VAL A 287 -7.93 14.92 14.63
N VAL A 288 -6.68 14.76 15.04
CA VAL A 288 -5.98 15.69 15.95
C VAL A 288 -4.59 15.99 15.41
N VAL A 289 -3.96 17.06 15.88
CA VAL A 289 -2.59 17.36 15.49
C VAL A 289 -1.70 16.19 15.90
N ALA A 290 -0.74 15.83 15.04
CA ALA A 290 0.19 14.76 15.34
C ALA A 290 0.83 14.94 16.73
N GLY A 291 0.93 13.86 17.49
CA GLY A 291 1.51 13.85 18.83
C GLY A 291 0.56 14.24 19.96
N GLU A 292 -0.60 14.84 19.65
CA GLU A 292 -1.60 15.16 20.67
C GLU A 292 -2.44 13.95 21.05
N LEU A 293 -2.75 13.05 20.10
CA LEU A 293 -3.68 11.93 20.30
C LEU A 293 -3.31 11.05 21.50
N LEU A 294 -2.03 10.87 21.77
CA LEU A 294 -1.50 9.93 22.76
C LEU A 294 -0.72 10.61 23.89
N ALA A 295 -0.85 11.93 24.03
CA ALA A 295 -0.09 12.72 24.99
C ALA A 295 -0.31 12.27 26.44
N ASP A 296 0.75 12.32 27.25
CA ASP A 296 0.74 12.01 28.68
C ASP A 296 0.17 10.61 29.02
N ASP A 297 0.49 9.59 28.20
CA ASP A 297 -0.01 8.21 28.31
C ASP A 297 -1.55 8.09 28.30
N ARG A 298 -2.23 9.11 27.73
CA ARG A 298 -3.68 9.17 27.63
C ARG A 298 -4.12 9.43 26.19
N LEU A 299 -5.31 8.96 25.88
CA LEU A 299 -5.91 9.14 24.58
C LEU A 299 -6.70 10.46 24.55
N TRP A 300 -6.16 11.50 23.92
CA TRP A 300 -6.77 12.83 23.86
C TRP A 300 -7.67 12.97 22.65
N ILE A 301 -8.97 12.94 22.90
CA ILE A 301 -10.01 13.13 21.89
C ILE A 301 -11.04 14.10 22.43
N ASP A 302 -11.18 15.24 21.76
CA ASP A 302 -12.15 16.28 22.14
C ASP A 302 -13.45 16.19 21.33
N GLY A 303 -13.50 15.34 20.30
CA GLY A 303 -14.72 15.12 19.53
C GLY A 303 -14.58 14.07 18.44
N PHE A 304 -15.73 13.65 17.91
CA PHE A 304 -15.82 12.68 16.82
C PHE A 304 -16.71 13.17 15.68
N GLY A 305 -16.28 12.92 14.45
CA GLY A 305 -17.18 12.73 13.33
C GLY A 305 -17.80 11.33 13.39
N SER A 306 -19.05 11.17 12.96
CA SER A 306 -19.73 9.87 12.90
C SER A 306 -20.51 9.73 11.61
N THR A 307 -20.53 8.53 11.03
CA THR A 307 -21.60 8.16 10.10
C THR A 307 -22.88 8.00 10.91
N ALA A 308 -24.00 8.59 10.52
CA ALA A 308 -25.28 8.41 11.20
C ALA A 308 -26.14 7.39 10.45
N LYS A 309 -25.74 6.11 10.44
CA LYS A 309 -26.60 5.04 9.93
C LYS A 309 -27.68 4.75 10.97
N GLY A 310 -28.92 4.51 10.53
CA GLY A 310 -29.99 4.08 11.44
C GLY A 310 -29.64 2.71 12.02
N CYS A 311 -29.33 2.67 13.31
CA CYS A 311 -28.95 1.44 14.04
C CYS A 311 -30.08 1.03 14.99
N GLU A 312 -30.07 -0.24 15.40
CA GLU A 312 -30.94 -0.67 16.50
C GLU A 312 -30.55 0.04 17.82
N PRO A 313 -31.50 0.31 18.73
CA PRO A 313 -31.25 1.11 19.93
C PRO A 313 -30.09 0.62 20.80
N ALA A 314 -29.87 -0.70 20.88
CA ALA A 314 -28.77 -1.26 21.66
C ALA A 314 -27.39 -0.90 21.07
N ARG A 315 -27.26 -0.86 19.74
CA ARG A 315 -26.01 -0.49 19.05
C ARG A 315 -25.76 1.01 19.15
N GLU A 316 -26.80 1.81 19.05
CA GLU A 316 -26.70 3.26 19.28
C GLU A 316 -26.23 3.57 20.72
N ALA A 317 -26.80 2.90 21.72
CA ALA A 317 -26.38 3.04 23.12
C ALA A 317 -24.94 2.54 23.37
N GLN A 318 -24.43 1.61 22.56
CA GLN A 318 -23.03 1.20 22.59
C GLN A 318 -22.12 2.25 21.95
N ASP A 319 -22.53 2.84 20.83
CA ASP A 319 -21.78 3.92 20.16
C ASP A 319 -21.60 5.12 21.09
N GLU A 320 -22.67 5.57 21.74
CA GLU A 320 -22.62 6.68 22.70
C GLU A 320 -21.75 6.36 23.91
N TRP A 321 -21.88 5.16 24.49
CA TRP A 321 -21.01 4.74 25.59
C TRP A 321 -19.53 4.74 25.19
N LEU A 322 -19.19 4.24 24.00
CA LEU A 322 -17.79 4.22 23.58
C LEU A 322 -17.26 5.63 23.32
N LYS A 323 -18.07 6.54 22.77
CA LYS A 323 -17.71 7.95 22.63
C LYS A 323 -17.39 8.55 23.99
N GLU A 324 -18.27 8.39 24.98
CA GLU A 324 -18.06 8.87 26.35
C GLU A 324 -16.78 8.27 26.97
N PHE A 325 -16.56 6.96 26.81
CA PHE A 325 -15.34 6.31 27.28
C PHE A 325 -14.09 6.92 26.65
N LEU A 326 -14.05 7.09 25.33
CA LEU A 326 -12.88 7.63 24.63
C LEU A 326 -12.67 9.13 24.93
N MET A 327 -13.73 9.91 25.09
CA MET A 327 -13.67 11.32 25.49
C MET A 327 -13.31 11.51 26.97
N SER A 328 -13.42 10.47 27.80
CA SER A 328 -12.92 10.49 29.19
C SER A 328 -11.40 10.43 29.30
N ARG A 329 -10.70 10.41 28.15
CA ARG A 329 -9.25 10.33 28.02
C ARG A 329 -8.69 9.09 28.70
N PRO A 330 -8.99 7.88 28.21
CA PRO A 330 -8.47 6.66 28.83
C PRO A 330 -6.94 6.65 28.79
N THR A 331 -6.32 6.04 29.81
CA THR A 331 -4.92 5.67 29.71
C THR A 331 -4.77 4.59 28.66
N TRP A 332 -3.66 4.60 27.92
CA TRP A 332 -3.37 3.57 26.94
C TRP A 332 -2.04 2.89 27.27
N HIS A 333 -1.92 1.62 26.89
CA HIS A 333 -0.67 0.87 27.02
C HIS A 333 -0.58 -0.17 25.90
N VAL A 334 0.58 -0.29 25.26
CA VAL A 334 0.86 -1.35 24.29
C VAL A 334 1.93 -2.27 24.87
N ASP A 335 1.59 -3.56 24.98
CA ASP A 335 2.53 -4.63 25.32
C ASP A 335 2.54 -5.67 24.20
N GLY A 336 3.68 -5.82 23.52
CA GLY A 336 3.79 -6.65 22.32
C GLY A 336 2.84 -6.18 21.22
N ASP A 337 1.78 -6.98 20.98
CA ASP A 337 0.73 -6.77 19.99
C ASP A 337 -0.64 -6.46 20.63
N GLU A 338 -0.69 -6.31 21.96
CA GLU A 338 -1.91 -6.02 22.72
C GLU A 338 -1.96 -4.53 23.10
N LEU A 339 -3.09 -3.89 22.83
CA LEU A 339 -3.43 -2.55 23.29
C LEU A 339 -4.43 -2.65 24.43
N THR A 340 -4.16 -1.98 25.54
CA THR A 340 -5.09 -1.83 26.67
C THR A 340 -5.49 -0.37 26.82
N LEU A 341 -6.80 -0.10 26.89
CA LEU A 341 -7.36 1.21 27.22
C LEU A 341 -8.11 1.13 28.55
N THR A 342 -7.84 2.07 29.47
CA THR A 342 -8.45 2.06 30.80
C THR A 342 -8.99 3.43 31.18
N SER A 343 -10.26 3.48 31.60
CA SER A 343 -10.87 4.67 32.19
C SER A 343 -12.05 4.30 33.07
N ALA A 344 -12.17 4.96 34.23
CA ALA A 344 -13.35 4.90 35.11
C ALA A 344 -13.98 3.48 35.27
N GLY A 345 -13.18 2.51 35.72
CA GLY A 345 -13.63 1.13 35.97
C GLY A 345 -13.88 0.28 34.72
N THR A 346 -13.71 0.84 33.52
CA THR A 346 -13.75 0.12 32.25
C THR A 346 -12.32 -0.16 31.78
N THR A 347 -12.09 -1.38 31.31
CA THR A 347 -10.86 -1.77 30.60
C THR A 347 -11.24 -2.42 29.28
N ILE A 348 -10.62 -1.98 28.19
CA ILE A 348 -10.75 -2.56 26.86
C ILE A 348 -9.39 -3.14 26.48
N ARG A 349 -9.32 -4.46 26.32
CA ARG A 349 -8.14 -5.14 25.78
C ARG A 349 -8.38 -5.45 24.31
N LEU A 350 -7.41 -5.11 23.48
CA LEU A 350 -7.47 -5.30 22.04
C LEU A 350 -6.18 -5.94 21.55
N LEU A 351 -6.30 -6.80 20.54
CA LEU A 351 -5.16 -7.45 19.90
C LEU A 351 -4.98 -6.90 18.49
N ASP A 352 -3.75 -6.79 18.01
CA ASP A 352 -3.46 -6.44 16.62
C ASP A 352 -4.29 -7.31 15.67
N ARG A 353 -4.90 -6.66 14.68
CA ARG A 353 -5.85 -7.29 13.75
C ARG A 353 -5.20 -8.44 13.00
N LYS A 354 -3.93 -8.33 12.61
CA LYS A 354 -3.22 -9.38 11.85
C LYS A 354 -3.07 -10.67 12.67
N LEU A 355 -3.06 -10.57 14.00
CA LEU A 355 -3.03 -11.72 14.90
C LEU A 355 -4.42 -12.18 15.31
N ALA A 356 -5.33 -11.24 15.55
CA ALA A 356 -6.71 -11.52 15.95
C ALA A 356 -7.56 -12.12 14.82
N GLU A 357 -7.22 -11.81 13.59
CA GLU A 357 -7.88 -12.22 12.35
C GLU A 357 -6.79 -12.58 11.32
N PRO A 358 -6.07 -13.72 11.50
CA PRO A 358 -5.02 -14.11 10.59
C PRO A 358 -5.57 -14.37 9.18
N ASP A 359 -4.70 -14.20 8.19
CA ASP A 359 -5.00 -14.46 6.79
C ASP A 359 -5.38 -15.93 6.58
N PHE A 360 -6.45 -16.13 5.82
CA PHE A 360 -6.88 -17.46 5.43
C PHE A 360 -5.87 -18.05 4.44
N PRO A 361 -5.68 -19.38 4.42
CA PRO A 361 -4.95 -19.99 3.33
C PRO A 361 -5.65 -19.69 2.00
N LEU A 362 -4.87 -19.53 0.92
CA LEU A 362 -5.44 -19.44 -0.41
C LEU A 362 -6.15 -20.76 -0.78
N ASP A 363 -5.49 -21.88 -0.45
CA ASP A 363 -5.88 -23.23 -0.81
C ASP A 363 -7.01 -23.76 0.08
N GLY A 364 -7.89 -24.60 -0.49
CA GLY A 364 -8.98 -25.26 0.24
C GLY A 364 -10.12 -24.33 0.65
N ILE A 365 -10.07 -23.06 0.25
CA ILE A 365 -11.11 -22.07 0.52
C ILE A 365 -11.96 -21.85 -0.74
N ARG A 366 -13.28 -21.74 -0.54
CA ARG A 366 -14.19 -21.22 -1.57
C ARG A 366 -14.28 -19.70 -1.42
N TRP A 367 -13.78 -18.97 -2.42
CA TRP A 367 -13.78 -17.52 -2.46
C TRP A 367 -14.95 -17.02 -3.31
N ASN A 368 -15.97 -16.46 -2.69
CA ASN A 368 -17.11 -15.84 -3.37
C ASN A 368 -16.72 -14.48 -3.95
N VAL A 369 -17.03 -14.24 -5.23
CA VAL A 369 -16.81 -12.93 -5.87
C VAL A 369 -17.83 -11.93 -5.32
N LEU A 370 -17.37 -10.83 -4.73
CA LEU A 370 -18.23 -9.76 -4.23
C LEU A 370 -18.27 -8.53 -5.16
N THR A 371 -17.12 -8.17 -5.73
CA THR A 371 -17.01 -7.10 -6.73
C THR A 371 -16.06 -7.47 -7.83
N THR A 372 -16.31 -6.94 -9.01
CA THR A 372 -15.32 -6.87 -10.08
C THR A 372 -14.57 -5.54 -9.98
N ILE A 373 -13.30 -5.54 -10.40
CA ILE A 373 -12.41 -4.39 -10.32
C ILE A 373 -12.01 -3.99 -11.74
N THR A 374 -11.98 -2.70 -12.02
CA THR A 374 -11.44 -2.11 -13.26
C THR A 374 -10.48 -0.97 -12.91
N ASN A 375 -9.47 -0.72 -13.75
CA ASN A 375 -8.47 0.33 -13.53
C ASN A 375 -7.80 0.25 -12.15
N ALA A 376 -7.58 -0.98 -11.65
CA ALA A 376 -7.00 -1.34 -10.36
C ALA A 376 -7.83 -0.95 -9.10
N ASP A 377 -8.64 0.11 -9.16
CA ASP A 377 -9.30 0.66 -7.97
C ASP A 377 -10.83 0.71 -8.05
N ALA A 378 -11.41 0.81 -9.25
CA ALA A 378 -12.85 0.99 -9.38
C ALA A 378 -13.58 -0.34 -9.13
N ARG A 379 -14.27 -0.43 -7.99
CA ARG A 379 -15.02 -1.61 -7.54
C ARG A 379 -16.47 -1.53 -7.98
N HIS A 380 -16.93 -2.60 -8.60
CA HIS A 380 -18.24 -2.69 -9.21
C HIS A 380 -19.04 -3.82 -8.57
N HIS A 381 -20.12 -3.45 -7.87
CA HIS A 381 -21.12 -4.42 -7.43
C HIS A 381 -22.08 -4.74 -8.57
N ARG A 382 -22.47 -6.01 -8.66
CA ARG A 382 -23.42 -6.55 -9.63
C ARG A 382 -24.55 -7.26 -8.89
N TYR A 383 -25.54 -6.47 -8.47
CA TYR A 383 -26.61 -6.90 -7.57
C TYR A 383 -27.56 -7.93 -8.18
N ARG A 384 -27.62 -8.05 -9.51
CA ARG A 384 -28.48 -8.98 -10.25
C ARG A 384 -27.71 -10.18 -10.81
N ALA A 385 -26.39 -10.24 -10.58
CA ALA A 385 -25.59 -11.39 -10.98
C ALA A 385 -25.81 -12.57 -10.03
N GLU A 386 -25.75 -13.77 -10.59
CA GLU A 386 -25.68 -15.01 -9.80
C GLU A 386 -24.36 -15.05 -9.01
N GLN A 387 -24.38 -15.64 -7.81
CA GLN A 387 -23.20 -15.66 -6.93
C GLN A 387 -22.09 -16.54 -7.53
N ALA A 388 -21.04 -15.89 -8.04
CA ALA A 388 -19.85 -16.56 -8.53
C ALA A 388 -18.86 -16.89 -7.40
N TRP A 389 -18.02 -17.91 -7.62
CA TRP A 389 -16.96 -18.30 -6.69
C TRP A 389 -15.79 -18.99 -7.40
N ILE A 390 -14.62 -18.94 -6.76
CA ILE A 390 -13.38 -19.57 -7.21
C ILE A 390 -12.76 -20.33 -6.04
N SER A 391 -12.10 -21.44 -6.30
CA SER A 391 -11.32 -22.19 -5.31
C SER A 391 -9.99 -22.63 -5.89
N PHE A 392 -8.98 -22.61 -5.04
CA PHE A 392 -7.60 -23.01 -5.34
C PHE A 392 -7.27 -24.24 -4.51
N ASP A 393 -6.59 -25.21 -5.11
CA ASP A 393 -6.10 -26.39 -4.40
C ASP A 393 -4.82 -26.92 -5.07
N GLY A 394 -3.67 -26.62 -4.45
CA GLY A 394 -2.37 -26.99 -4.97
C GLY A 394 -2.06 -26.24 -6.28
N ASP A 395 -2.07 -26.94 -7.41
CA ASP A 395 -1.88 -26.39 -8.74
C ASP A 395 -3.20 -26.27 -9.54
N ARG A 396 -4.35 -26.55 -8.92
CA ARG A 396 -5.65 -26.60 -9.57
C ARG A 396 -6.54 -25.43 -9.20
N LEU A 397 -7.23 -24.88 -10.19
CA LEU A 397 -8.30 -23.90 -10.01
C LEU A 397 -9.64 -24.51 -10.44
N THR A 398 -10.66 -24.33 -9.60
CA THR A 398 -12.05 -24.63 -9.93
C THR A 398 -12.95 -23.44 -9.58
N GLY A 399 -14.13 -23.35 -10.18
CA GLY A 399 -15.02 -22.24 -9.90
C GLY A 399 -16.40 -22.36 -10.52
N TRP A 400 -17.23 -21.36 -10.24
CA TRP A 400 -18.52 -21.13 -10.86
C TRP A 400 -18.61 -19.64 -11.19
N THR A 401 -18.88 -19.29 -12.44
CA THR A 401 -18.94 -17.89 -12.90
C THR A 401 -20.28 -17.21 -12.60
N GLY A 402 -21.21 -17.93 -11.97
CA GLY A 402 -22.64 -17.58 -11.91
C GLY A 402 -23.47 -18.29 -12.97
N CYS A 403 -22.84 -18.86 -14.00
CA CYS A 403 -23.51 -19.45 -15.16
C CYS A 403 -22.79 -20.68 -15.73
N ASN A 404 -21.46 -20.70 -15.65
CA ASN A 404 -20.62 -21.80 -16.12
C ASN A 404 -19.71 -22.33 -15.00
N GLU A 405 -19.41 -23.63 -15.07
CA GLU A 405 -18.33 -24.21 -14.28
C GLU A 405 -16.99 -23.76 -14.86
N LEU A 406 -16.04 -23.47 -13.99
CA LEU A 406 -14.70 -23.01 -14.33
C LEU A 406 -13.69 -24.05 -13.88
N SER A 407 -12.71 -24.36 -14.74
CA SER A 407 -11.57 -25.21 -14.38
C SER A 407 -10.29 -24.67 -15.00
N GLY A 408 -9.15 -24.94 -14.36
CA GLY A 408 -7.84 -24.58 -14.87
C GLY A 408 -6.73 -25.00 -13.92
N THR A 409 -5.53 -24.52 -14.20
CA THR A 409 -4.35 -24.72 -13.37
C THR A 409 -3.67 -23.39 -13.06
N PHE A 410 -2.80 -23.39 -12.05
CA PHE A 410 -1.99 -22.23 -11.74
C PHE A 410 -0.67 -22.61 -11.07
N THR A 411 0.30 -21.71 -11.16
CA THR A 411 1.51 -21.73 -10.32
C THR A 411 1.50 -20.51 -9.40
N ARG A 412 1.98 -20.70 -8.18
CA ARG A 412 1.98 -19.67 -7.12
C ARG A 412 3.40 -19.23 -6.81
N THR A 413 3.58 -17.92 -6.73
CA THR A 413 4.72 -17.28 -6.06
C THR A 413 4.25 -16.60 -4.77
N ASN A 414 5.16 -15.94 -4.06
CA ASN A 414 4.80 -15.21 -2.84
C ASN A 414 3.82 -14.04 -3.09
N THR A 415 3.70 -13.56 -4.33
CA THR A 415 2.95 -12.33 -4.64
C THR A 415 2.06 -12.43 -5.87
N GLU A 416 2.24 -13.45 -6.71
CA GLU A 416 1.53 -13.62 -7.98
C GLU A 416 0.96 -15.04 -8.11
N LEU A 417 -0.19 -15.14 -8.76
CA LEU A 417 -0.74 -16.38 -9.31
C LEU A 417 -0.60 -16.32 -10.83
N ILE A 418 -0.07 -17.39 -11.43
CA ILE A 418 0.12 -17.52 -12.88
C ILE A 418 -0.77 -18.65 -13.36
N PHE A 419 -1.86 -18.30 -14.04
CA PHE A 419 -2.90 -19.20 -14.50
C PHE A 419 -2.56 -19.84 -15.85
N SER A 420 -3.05 -21.06 -16.05
CA SER A 420 -2.91 -21.81 -17.30
C SER A 420 -4.14 -22.67 -17.52
N ASP A 421 -4.56 -22.81 -18.78
CA ASP A 421 -5.69 -23.63 -19.20
C ASP A 421 -7.02 -23.32 -18.48
N VAL A 422 -7.26 -22.06 -18.11
CA VAL A 422 -8.51 -21.61 -17.49
C VAL A 422 -9.62 -21.55 -18.55
N ALA A 423 -10.62 -22.41 -18.40
CA ALA A 423 -11.75 -22.50 -19.33
C ALA A 423 -13.09 -22.67 -18.59
N PRO A 424 -14.14 -21.92 -18.99
CA PRO A 424 -15.49 -22.15 -18.53
C PRO A 424 -16.18 -23.25 -19.36
N THR A 425 -17.28 -23.80 -18.85
CA THR A 425 -18.24 -24.53 -19.69
C THR A 425 -18.89 -23.58 -20.73
N GLY A 426 -19.42 -24.13 -21.82
CA GLY A 426 -19.85 -23.33 -22.99
C GLY A 426 -21.29 -22.81 -22.97
N ARG A 427 -21.91 -22.54 -21.81
CA ARG A 427 -23.28 -21.97 -21.79
C ARG A 427 -23.24 -20.47 -22.06
N ILE A 428 -24.25 -19.97 -22.77
CA ILE A 428 -24.40 -18.54 -23.02
C ILE A 428 -24.97 -17.87 -21.77
N CYS A 429 -24.22 -16.92 -21.21
CA CYS A 429 -24.62 -16.12 -20.07
C CYS A 429 -25.18 -14.77 -20.52
N THR A 430 -26.06 -14.19 -19.73
CA THR A 430 -26.74 -12.92 -20.05
C THR A 430 -26.77 -11.96 -18.86
N GLY A 431 -26.92 -10.67 -19.12
CA GLY A 431 -27.06 -9.64 -18.08
C GLY A 431 -25.81 -9.47 -17.22
N GLU A 432 -25.98 -9.05 -15.97
CA GLU A 432 -24.87 -8.80 -15.04
C GLU A 432 -24.03 -10.07 -14.78
N THR A 433 -24.62 -11.27 -14.86
CA THR A 433 -23.87 -12.53 -14.76
C THR A 433 -22.84 -12.70 -15.88
N ALA A 434 -23.15 -12.27 -17.11
CA ALA A 434 -22.19 -12.29 -18.21
C ALA A 434 -21.03 -11.31 -18.00
N GLU A 435 -21.31 -10.16 -17.37
CA GLU A 435 -20.27 -9.19 -17.02
C GLU A 435 -19.33 -9.73 -15.93
N VAL A 436 -19.88 -10.39 -14.90
CA VAL A 436 -19.09 -11.05 -13.85
C VAL A 436 -18.24 -12.17 -14.44
N GLU A 437 -18.81 -13.05 -15.26
CA GLU A 437 -18.06 -14.09 -15.96
C GLU A 437 -16.91 -13.51 -16.78
N THR A 438 -17.18 -12.47 -17.56
CA THR A 438 -16.15 -11.80 -18.38
C THR A 438 -15.03 -11.25 -17.50
N ALA A 439 -15.34 -10.61 -16.38
CA ALA A 439 -14.34 -10.10 -15.45
C ALA A 439 -13.52 -11.22 -14.80
N ILE A 440 -14.14 -12.35 -14.45
CA ILE A 440 -13.45 -13.53 -13.92
C ILE A 440 -12.45 -14.05 -14.95
N LEU A 441 -12.89 -14.32 -16.17
CA LEU A 441 -12.04 -14.86 -17.22
C LEU A 441 -10.90 -13.92 -17.59
N ASN A 442 -11.15 -12.61 -17.61
CA ASN A 442 -10.09 -11.62 -17.85
C ASN A 442 -9.08 -11.54 -16.70
N THR A 443 -9.54 -11.59 -15.45
CA THR A 443 -8.66 -11.58 -14.28
C THR A 443 -7.75 -12.82 -14.28
N LEU A 444 -8.30 -13.98 -14.61
CA LEU A 444 -7.61 -15.27 -14.58
C LEU A 444 -6.90 -15.63 -15.90
N ARG A 445 -6.82 -14.71 -16.86
CA ARG A 445 -6.33 -15.02 -18.21
C ARG A 445 -4.84 -15.35 -18.26
N THR A 446 -4.04 -14.66 -17.45
CA THR A 446 -2.57 -14.80 -17.46
C THR A 446 -2.04 -14.89 -16.03
N THR A 447 -1.74 -13.75 -15.42
CA THR A 447 -1.26 -13.68 -14.06
C THR A 447 -1.92 -12.50 -13.36
N ALA A 448 -2.24 -12.71 -12.09
CA ALA A 448 -2.73 -11.71 -11.18
C ALA A 448 -1.81 -11.62 -9.96
N SER A 449 -1.58 -10.41 -9.47
CA SER A 449 -1.15 -10.24 -8.08
C SER A 449 -2.29 -10.66 -7.17
N TYR A 450 -1.95 -11.17 -5.98
CA TYR A 450 -2.95 -11.52 -4.99
C TYR A 450 -2.57 -10.98 -3.62
N THR A 451 -3.58 -10.53 -2.88
CA THR A 451 -3.46 -10.16 -1.47
C THR A 451 -4.59 -10.82 -0.71
N ILE A 452 -4.24 -11.51 0.38
CA ILE A 452 -5.22 -12.00 1.34
C ILE A 452 -5.18 -11.05 2.54
N ASP A 453 -6.36 -10.62 2.96
CA ASP A 453 -6.55 -9.88 4.20
C ASP A 453 -7.65 -10.56 5.00
N HIS A 454 -7.26 -11.34 6.02
CA HIS A 454 -8.13 -12.23 6.77
C HIS A 454 -8.95 -13.14 5.84
N ASN A 455 -10.23 -12.83 5.64
CA ASN A 455 -11.17 -13.59 4.81
C ASN A 455 -11.48 -12.91 3.49
N ARG A 456 -10.67 -11.93 3.07
CA ARG A 456 -10.76 -11.24 1.78
C ARG A 456 -9.59 -11.60 0.90
N LEU A 457 -9.88 -11.92 -0.36
CA LEU A 457 -8.88 -12.13 -1.39
C LEU A 457 -9.10 -11.08 -2.46
N THR A 458 -8.06 -10.31 -2.78
CA THR A 458 -8.06 -9.45 -3.97
C THR A 458 -7.14 -10.05 -5.01
N LEU A 459 -7.63 -10.17 -6.24
CA LEU A 459 -6.85 -10.56 -7.41
C LEU A 459 -6.85 -9.40 -8.39
N ILE A 460 -5.68 -8.95 -8.85
CA ILE A 460 -5.57 -7.88 -9.86
C ILE A 460 -4.58 -8.30 -10.93
N ASN A 461 -5.03 -8.28 -12.18
CA ASN A 461 -4.15 -8.46 -13.33
C ASN A 461 -3.56 -7.11 -13.79
N PRO A 462 -2.57 -7.09 -14.70
CA PRO A 462 -1.94 -5.90 -15.27
C PRO A 462 -2.85 -4.85 -15.82
N ALA A 463 -3.97 -5.30 -16.39
CA ALA A 463 -4.94 -4.43 -17.00
C ALA A 463 -5.73 -3.65 -15.95
N GLY A 464 -5.39 -3.81 -14.67
CA GLY A 464 -6.19 -3.31 -13.56
C GLY A 464 -7.55 -3.99 -13.48
N ILE A 465 -7.72 -5.15 -14.13
CA ILE A 465 -8.94 -5.95 -14.05
C ILE A 465 -8.75 -6.95 -12.91
N GLY A 466 -9.73 -7.02 -12.02
CA GLY A 466 -9.60 -7.82 -10.84
C GLY A 466 -10.91 -8.27 -10.22
N LEU A 467 -10.77 -8.96 -9.09
CA LEU A 467 -11.85 -9.48 -8.28
C LEU A 467 -11.56 -9.17 -6.81
N ASP A 468 -12.58 -8.70 -6.10
CA ASP A 468 -12.62 -8.72 -4.63
C ASP A 468 -13.49 -9.90 -4.24
N LEU A 469 -12.89 -10.85 -3.53
CA LEU A 469 -13.53 -12.08 -3.10
C LEU A 469 -13.55 -12.19 -1.59
N LYS A 470 -14.49 -12.98 -1.08
CA LYS A 470 -14.63 -13.28 0.33
C LYS A 470 -14.71 -14.78 0.56
N ALA A 471 -13.97 -15.28 1.54
CA ALA A 471 -14.02 -16.68 1.93
C ALA A 471 -15.43 -17.04 2.42
N VAL A 472 -15.91 -18.21 1.99
CA VAL A 472 -17.09 -18.87 2.55
C VAL A 472 -16.58 -19.95 3.50
N SER A 473 -16.92 -19.80 4.78
CA SER A 473 -16.72 -20.81 5.81
C SER A 473 -17.73 -21.94 5.68
#